data_AF-A0AAW0GBE7-F1
#
_entry.id   AF-A0AAW0GBE7-F1
#
_cell.length_a   1.000
_cell.length_b   1.000
_cell.length_c   1.000
_cell.angle_alpha   90.00
_cell.angle_beta   90.00
_cell.angle_gamma   90.00
#
_symmetry.space_group_name_H-M   'P 1'
#
loop_
_entity.id
_entity.type
_entity.pdbx_description
1 polymer ?
#
loop_
_entity_poly.entity_id
_entity_poly.type
_entity_poly.pdbx_seq_one_letter_code
_entity_poly.pdbx_strand_id
1 'polypeptide(L)'
;MDKGVNGYWAELPTDDPNAPKGIYTHATNPFKPERVKAILKVVTVGDNLTDNKKWQVHDLIVEYADCFALLVSEVSTVQDAVHRLNVPDNAVFAK
;
A
#
# COMPACT_ATOMS: atom_id res chain seq x y z
N MET A 1 9.31 16.59 27.50
CA MET A 1 10.34 15.53 27.51
C MET A 1 9.59 14.25 27.14
N ASP A 2 9.27 14.00 25.86
CA ASP A 2 10.17 13.49 24.81
C ASP A 2 10.79 12.15 25.26
N LYS A 3 10.59 10.96 24.67
CA LYS A 3 10.28 10.53 23.29
C LYS A 3 9.55 9.18 23.30
N GLY A 4 8.84 8.85 22.22
CA GLY A 4 8.46 7.45 21.98
C GLY A 4 7.40 7.20 20.92
N VAL A 5 7.32 7.99 19.84
CA VAL A 5 6.58 7.56 18.65
C VAL A 5 7.36 6.38 18.07
N ASN A 6 6.91 5.17 18.37
CA ASN A 6 7.50 3.97 17.84
C ASN A 6 7.09 3.83 16.37
N GLY A 7 7.92 4.43 15.51
CA GLY A 7 7.83 4.39 14.06
C GLY A 7 8.17 3.01 13.51
N TYR A 8 7.33 2.04 13.80
CA TYR A 8 7.23 0.86 12.94
C TYR A 8 6.23 1.20 11.84
N TRP A 9 6.75 1.40 10.63
CA TRP A 9 6.03 1.05 9.42
C TRP A 9 5.52 -0.37 9.65
N ALA A 10 4.26 -0.50 10.04
CA ALA A 10 3.62 -1.80 10.08
C ALA A 10 3.56 -2.22 8.62
N GLU A 11 4.58 -2.95 8.15
CA GLU A 11 4.37 -3.95 7.13
C GLU A 11 3.07 -4.64 7.53
N LEU A 12 2.02 -4.45 6.73
CA LEU A 12 0.83 -5.25 6.89
C LEU A 12 1.34 -6.68 6.95
N PRO A 13 1.08 -7.44 8.04
CA PRO A 13 1.66 -8.75 8.19
C PRO A 13 1.30 -9.55 6.94
N THR A 14 2.29 -9.72 6.05
CA THR A 14 2.12 -10.40 4.77
C THR A 14 1.72 -11.85 4.98
N ASP A 15 2.00 -12.33 6.19
CA ASP A 15 1.84 -13.69 6.67
C ASP A 15 1.03 -13.76 7.97
N ASP A 16 0.02 -12.90 8.20
CA ASP A 16 -0.96 -13.20 9.27
C ASP A 16 -1.77 -14.44 8.84
N PRO A 17 -1.55 -15.62 9.43
CA PRO A 17 -2.26 -16.84 9.04
C PRO A 17 -3.76 -16.78 9.36
N ASN A 18 -4.18 -15.79 10.16
CA ASN A 18 -5.58 -15.54 10.52
C ASN A 18 -6.20 -14.39 9.73
N ALA A 19 -5.44 -13.73 8.84
CA ALA A 19 -6.00 -12.73 7.96
C ALA A 19 -7.09 -13.38 7.08
N PRO A 20 -8.29 -12.77 6.95
CA PRO A 20 -9.33 -13.34 6.14
C PRO A 20 -8.86 -13.44 4.69
N LYS A 21 -8.75 -14.67 4.19
CA LYS A 21 -8.25 -14.98 2.85
C LYS A 21 -9.07 -14.20 1.81
N GLY A 22 -8.42 -13.29 1.09
CA GLY A 22 -9.04 -12.53 -0.01
C GLY A 22 -9.54 -11.12 0.31
N ILE A 23 -9.27 -10.56 1.49
CA ILE A 23 -9.45 -9.11 1.75
C ILE A 23 -8.35 -8.30 1.07
N TYR A 24 -7.13 -8.83 1.01
CA TYR A 24 -5.95 -8.14 0.49
C TYR A 24 -5.62 -8.55 -0.96
N THR A 25 -6.64 -8.74 -1.80
CA THR A 25 -6.45 -8.94 -3.24
C THR A 25 -7.40 -8.08 -4.05
N HIS A 26 -6.85 -7.16 -4.85
CA HIS A 26 -7.62 -6.38 -5.82
C HIS A 26 -8.10 -7.23 -7.02
N ALA A 27 -7.54 -8.44 -7.21
CA ALA A 27 -7.85 -9.33 -8.34
C ALA A 27 -9.27 -9.92 -8.31
N THR A 28 -10.01 -9.77 -7.21
CA THR A 28 -11.40 -10.24 -7.10
C THR A 28 -12.40 -9.10 -7.27
N ASN A 29 -12.81 -8.46 -6.16
CA ASN A 29 -13.56 -7.21 -6.20
C ASN A 29 -12.76 -6.16 -5.42
N PRO A 30 -12.16 -5.17 -6.09
CA PRO A 30 -11.29 -4.17 -5.45
C PRO A 30 -12.03 -3.26 -4.46
N PHE A 31 -13.35 -3.11 -4.62
CA PHE A 31 -14.22 -2.26 -3.80
C PHE A 31 -14.97 -3.02 -2.70
N LYS A 32 -14.53 -4.25 -2.33
CA LYS A 32 -15.10 -4.97 -1.18
C LYS A 32 -15.07 -4.08 0.07
N PRO A 33 -16.19 -3.90 0.79
CA PRO A 33 -16.23 -3.02 1.96
C PRO A 33 -15.15 -3.31 3.00
N GLU A 34 -14.83 -4.58 3.23
CA GLU A 34 -13.78 -5.00 4.16
C GLU A 34 -12.39 -4.56 3.71
N ARG A 35 -12.15 -4.56 2.40
CA ARG A 35 -10.89 -4.12 1.78
C ARG A 35 -10.76 -2.61 1.82
N VAL A 36 -11.81 -1.87 1.45
CA VAL A 36 -11.84 -0.41 1.56
C VAL A 36 -11.58 0.03 3.00
N LYS A 37 -12.21 -0.64 3.97
CA LYS A 37 -11.97 -0.41 5.41
C LYS A 37 -10.52 -0.71 5.81
N ALA A 38 -9.90 -1.74 5.24
CA ALA A 38 -8.49 -2.04 5.48
C ALA A 38 -7.57 -0.95 4.90
N ILE A 39 -7.84 -0.44 3.69
CA ILE A 39 -7.10 0.69 3.10
C ILE A 39 -7.20 1.92 4.00
N LEU A 40 -8.42 2.33 4.38
CA LEU A 40 -8.65 3.50 5.23
C LEU A 40 -7.97 3.37 6.59
N LYS A 41 -7.77 2.15 7.10
CA LYS A 41 -7.06 1.90 8.36
C LYS A 41 -5.55 2.11 8.24
N VAL A 42 -4.94 1.78 7.09
CA VAL A 42 -3.48 1.89 6.91
C VAL A 42 -3.05 3.24 6.34
N VAL A 43 -3.93 3.91 5.59
CA VAL A 43 -3.65 5.24 5.07
C VAL A 43 -3.72 6.26 6.20
N THR A 44 -2.58 6.91 6.46
CA THR A 44 -2.49 7.99 7.45
C THR A 44 -2.67 9.34 6.76
N VAL A 45 -3.72 10.07 7.14
CA VAL A 45 -3.96 11.44 6.65
C VAL A 45 -3.31 12.43 7.62
N GLY A 46 -2.43 13.29 7.12
CA GLY A 46 -1.69 14.26 7.94
C GLY A 46 -2.58 15.29 8.66
N ASP A 47 -2.07 15.84 9.75
CA ASP A 47 -2.80 16.80 10.60
C ASP A 47 -2.85 18.23 10.07
N ASN A 48 -2.22 18.49 8.92
CA ASN A 48 -2.25 19.78 8.24
C ASN A 48 -3.56 20.04 7.46
N LEU A 49 -4.51 19.09 7.47
CA LEU A 49 -5.80 19.20 6.83
C LEU A 49 -6.91 19.46 7.85
N THR A 50 -7.85 20.34 7.47
CA THR A 50 -9.10 20.52 8.20
C THR A 50 -9.97 19.27 8.10
N ASP A 51 -10.92 19.09 9.01
CA ASP A 51 -11.81 17.92 9.01
C ASP A 51 -12.55 17.71 7.68
N ASN A 52 -13.00 18.81 7.06
CA ASN A 52 -13.64 18.74 5.74
C ASN A 52 -12.69 18.22 4.64
N LYS A 53 -11.41 18.62 4.67
CA LYS A 53 -10.41 18.12 3.72
C LYS A 53 -10.03 16.68 4.02
N LYS A 54 -9.96 16.29 5.30
CA LYS A 54 -9.75 14.88 5.69
C LYS A 54 -10.88 14.00 5.15
N TRP A 55 -12.14 14.46 5.23
CA TRP A 55 -13.29 13.80 4.60
C TRP A 55 -13.14 13.66 3.09
N GLN A 56 -12.78 14.74 2.39
CA GLN A 56 -12.54 14.68 0.93
C GLN A 56 -11.45 13.67 0.55
N VAL A 57 -10.38 13.57 1.35
CA VAL A 57 -9.33 12.57 1.14
C VAL A 57 -9.86 11.15 1.34
N HIS A 58 -10.65 10.91 2.39
CA HIS A 58 -11.26 9.61 2.62
C HIS A 58 -12.22 9.21 1.48
N ASP A 59 -13.05 10.13 1.00
CA ASP A 59 -13.95 9.88 -0.14
C ASP A 59 -13.15 9.53 -1.41
N LEU A 60 -12.05 10.24 -1.67
CA LEU A 60 -11.17 9.95 -2.80
C LEU A 60 -10.53 8.55 -2.69
N ILE A 61 -10.10 8.16 -1.49
CA ILE A 61 -9.55 6.82 -1.24
C ILE A 61 -10.61 5.74 -1.49
N VAL A 62 -11.87 5.98 -1.10
CA VAL A 62 -12.98 5.05 -1.33
C VAL A 62 -13.28 4.95 -2.83
N GLU A 63 -13.33 6.07 -3.54
CA GLU A 63 -13.59 6.15 -4.98
C GLU A 63 -12.53 5.41 -5.81
N TYR A 64 -11.26 5.50 -5.41
CA TYR A 64 -10.13 4.91 -6.11
C TYR A 64 -9.47 3.77 -5.33
N ALA A 65 -10.26 2.99 -4.58
CA ALA A 65 -9.76 1.91 -3.74
C ALA A 65 -9.02 0.81 -4.53
N ASP A 66 -9.32 0.65 -5.82
CA ASP A 66 -8.68 -0.29 -6.74
C ASP A 66 -7.22 0.03 -7.07
N CYS A 67 -6.82 1.30 -6.93
CA CYS A 67 -5.46 1.77 -7.19
C CYS A 67 -4.46 1.38 -6.09
N PHE A 68 -4.95 1.00 -4.90
CA PHE A 68 -4.11 0.63 -3.77
C PHE A 68 -3.75 -0.85 -3.84
N ALA A 69 -2.50 -1.20 -3.50
CA ALA A 69 -2.10 -2.56 -3.18
C ALA A 69 -1.79 -2.64 -1.68
N LEU A 70 -2.46 -3.54 -0.97
CA LEU A 70 -2.24 -3.84 0.44
C LEU A 70 -1.13 -4.89 0.63
N LEU A 71 -0.78 -5.66 -0.40
CA LEU A 71 0.32 -6.63 -0.37
C LEU A 71 1.20 -6.51 -1.62
N VAL A 72 2.50 -6.72 -1.46
CA VAL A 72 3.45 -6.76 -2.59
C VAL A 72 3.07 -7.86 -3.58
N SER A 73 2.53 -8.98 -3.10
CA SER A 73 2.06 -10.09 -3.94
C SER A 73 0.84 -9.76 -4.81
N GLU A 74 0.15 -8.64 -4.58
CA GLU A 74 -0.90 -8.16 -5.51
C GLU A 74 -0.30 -7.53 -6.78
N VAL A 75 0.95 -7.07 -6.72
CA VAL A 75 1.62 -6.43 -7.86
C VAL A 75 2.01 -7.52 -8.86
N SER A 76 1.33 -7.52 -10.00
CA SER A 76 1.59 -8.46 -11.09
C SER A 76 2.62 -7.87 -12.05
N THR A 77 3.58 -8.67 -12.47
CA THR A 77 4.48 -8.31 -13.57
C THR A 77 3.69 -8.20 -14.87
N VAL A 78 3.92 -7.14 -15.64
CA VAL A 78 3.38 -7.05 -16.99
C VAL A 78 4.01 -8.16 -17.84
N GLN A 79 3.17 -8.97 -18.49
CA GLN A 79 3.62 -10.03 -19.37
C GLN A 79 4.49 -9.43 -20.49
N ASP A 80 5.65 -10.03 -20.74
CA ASP A 80 6.64 -9.58 -21.74
C ASP A 80 7.31 -8.21 -21.47
N ALA A 81 7.13 -7.61 -20.29
CA ALA A 81 7.88 -6.43 -19.90
C ALA A 81 9.35 -6.78 -19.60
N VAL A 82 10.23 -6.55 -20.58
CA VAL A 82 11.68 -6.72 -20.40
C VAL A 82 12.31 -5.39 -20.02
N HIS A 83 12.68 -5.23 -18.75
CA HIS A 83 13.53 -4.12 -18.34
C HIS A 83 15.00 -4.42 -18.69
N ARG A 84 15.56 -3.71 -19.66
CA ARG A 84 16.98 -3.82 -20.03
C ARG A 84 17.81 -2.80 -19.27
N LEU A 85 18.50 -3.27 -18.23
CA LEU A 85 19.54 -2.50 -17.55
C LEU A 85 20.81 -2.50 -18.42
N ASN A 86 21.19 -1.33 -18.95
CA ASN A 86 22.46 -1.14 -19.66
C ASN A 86 23.60 -0.94 -18.63
N VAL A 87 23.83 -1.95 -17.79
CA VAL A 87 24.88 -1.91 -16.76
C VAL A 87 26.21 -2.29 -17.41
N PRO A 88 27.26 -1.45 -17.33
CA PRO A 88 28.59 -1.80 -17.80
C PRO A 88 29.14 -3.03 -17.08
N ASP A 89 29.92 -3.87 -17.79
CA ASP A 89 30.52 -5.09 -17.22
C ASP A 89 31.39 -4.83 -15.98
N ASN A 90 31.97 -3.62 -15.87
CA ASN A 90 32.81 -3.20 -14.77
C ASN A 90 32.05 -2.39 -13.69
N ALA A 91 30.72 -2.35 -13.74
CA ALA A 91 29.93 -1.66 -12.74
C ALA A 91 30.06 -2.35 -11.38
N VAL A 92 30.38 -1.57 -10.36
CA VAL A 92 30.41 -1.99 -8.95
C VAL A 92 29.37 -1.19 -8.18
N PHE A 93 28.69 -1.85 -7.25
CA PHE A 93 27.86 -1.13 -6.30
C PHE A 93 28.73 -0.19 -5.46
N ALA A 94 28.27 1.05 -5.29
CA ALA A 94 28.92 1.98 -4.36
C ALA A 94 28.89 1.37 -2.94
N LYS A 95 29.99 1.56 -2.22
CA LYS A 95 30.16 1.07 -0.85
C LYS A 95 29.48 2.00 0.16
#